data_AF-A0A2I8VMF8-F1
#
_entry.id   AF-A0A2I8VMF8-F1
#
_cell.length_a   1.000
_cell.length_b   1.000
_cell.length_c   1.000
_cell.angle_alpha   90.00
_cell.angle_beta   90.00
_cell.angle_gamma   90.00
#
_symmetry.space_group_name_H-M   'P 1'
#
loop_
_entity.id
_entity.type
_entity.pdbx_description
1 polymer ?
#
loop_
_entity_poly.entity_id
_entity_poly.type
_entity_poly.pdbx_seq_one_letter_code
_entity_poly.pdbx_strand_id
1 'polypeptide(L)'
;MARWHAVIAGLLVAFTMEAIIWVISGRLSLIGGLVGSGVAGYVASEEVTDGAWHGLLTALSWGIVLIPVGVLVTLTRSSGLPFPLEFVLPYTRTPGDVTTAVLLLVTLPNVLTGALGSLVRISHGRAAWMPEDWA
;
A
#
# COMPACT_ATOMS: atom_id res chain seq x y z
N MET A 1 3.02 19.36 -6.43
CA MET A 1 4.24 18.53 -6.27
C MET A 1 3.97 17.49 -5.19
N ALA A 2 4.58 16.30 -5.27
CA ALA A 2 4.35 15.25 -4.28
C ALA A 2 4.87 15.67 -2.90
N ARG A 3 4.04 15.54 -1.87
CA ARG A 3 4.41 15.73 -0.47
C ARG A 3 5.03 14.44 0.05
N TRP A 4 6.36 14.35 -0.07
CA TRP A 4 7.09 13.13 0.28
C TRP A 4 6.95 12.70 1.74
N HIS A 5 6.69 13.63 2.68
CA HIS A 5 6.41 13.27 4.06
C HIS A 5 5.18 12.36 4.19
N ALA A 6 4.13 12.59 3.40
CA ALA A 6 2.93 11.76 3.39
C ALA A 6 3.22 10.35 2.85
N VAL A 7 4.01 10.27 1.77
CA VAL A 7 4.46 8.99 1.19
C VAL A 7 5.33 8.21 2.17
N ILE A 8 6.26 8.89 2.85
CA ILE A 8 7.14 8.27 3.85
C ILE A 8 6.31 7.78 5.05
N ALA A 9 5.36 8.57 5.56
CA ALA A 9 4.47 8.16 6.63
C ALA A 9 3.68 6.90 6.25
N GLY A 10 3.09 6.89 5.05
CA GLY A 10 2.41 5.72 4.51
C GLY A 10 3.32 4.51 4.38
N LEU A 11 4.56 4.69 3.89
CA LEU A 11 5.53 3.61 3.73
C LEU A 11 5.95 2.99 5.07
N LEU A 12 6.18 3.82 6.10
CA LEU A 12 6.50 3.35 7.45
C LEU A 12 5.35 2.54 8.06
N VAL A 13 4.11 2.99 7.85
CA VAL A 13 2.92 2.25 8.27
C VAL A 13 2.80 0.93 7.50
N ALA A 14 3.00 0.94 6.18
CA ALA A 14 2.96 -0.26 5.36
C ALA A 14 3.99 -1.29 5.83
N PHE A 15 5.23 -0.87 6.06
CA PHE A 15 6.29 -1.74 6.56
C PHE A 15 5.96 -2.31 7.94
N THR A 16 5.50 -1.47 8.86
CA THR A 16 5.16 -1.89 10.23
C THR A 16 4.01 -2.89 10.22
N MET A 17 2.97 -2.61 9.45
CA MET A 17 1.80 -3.48 9.35
C MET A 17 2.17 -4.83 8.70
N GLU A 18 2.98 -4.80 7.64
CA GLU A 18 3.42 -6.02 6.98
C GLU A 18 4.34 -6.86 7.88
N ALA A 19 5.24 -6.22 8.63
CA ALA A 19 6.09 -6.90 9.60
C ALA A 19 5.26 -7.61 10.68
N ILE A 20 4.21 -6.96 11.19
CA ILE A 20 3.27 -7.57 12.15
C ILE A 20 2.56 -8.76 11.51
N ILE A 21 1.99 -8.60 10.31
CA ILE A 21 1.30 -9.69 9.60
C ILE A 21 2.26 -10.87 9.37
N TRP A 22 3.48 -10.60 8.95
CA TRP A 22 4.52 -11.59 8.74
C TRP A 22 4.88 -12.34 10.03
N VAL A 23 5.09 -11.62 11.14
CA VAL A 23 5.43 -12.24 12.44
C VAL A 23 4.32 -13.14 12.94
N ILE A 24 3.05 -12.76 12.76
CA ILE A 24 1.89 -13.51 13.26
C ILE A 24 1.56 -14.69 12.34
N SER A 25 1.53 -14.48 11.03
CA SER A 25 1.02 -15.46 10.06
C SER A 25 2.10 -16.29 9.38
N GLY A 26 3.37 -15.85 9.44
CA GLY A 26 4.47 -16.40 8.65
C GLY A 26 4.34 -16.15 7.15
N ARG A 27 3.41 -15.30 6.71
CA ARG A 27 3.08 -15.04 5.31
C ARG A 27 3.22 -13.56 4.97
N LEU A 28 3.67 -13.28 3.75
CA LEU A 28 3.59 -11.92 3.19
C LEU A 28 2.17 -11.67 2.67
N SER A 29 1.77 -10.42 2.74
CA SER A 29 0.52 -9.88 2.25
C SER A 29 0.76 -8.58 1.48
N LEU A 30 -0.29 -8.12 0.81
CA LEU A 30 -0.36 -6.78 0.21
C LEU A 30 -1.15 -5.80 1.08
N ILE A 31 -1.57 -6.22 2.28
CA ILE A 31 -2.45 -5.44 3.16
C ILE A 31 -1.71 -4.24 3.74
N GLY A 32 -0.43 -4.40 4.11
CA GLY A 32 0.37 -3.28 4.60
C GLY A 32 0.37 -2.11 3.62
N GLY A 33 0.48 -2.39 2.31
CA GLY A 33 0.39 -1.38 1.26
C GLY A 33 -0.92 -0.60 1.28
N LEU A 34 -2.06 -1.29 1.45
CA LEU A 34 -3.39 -0.65 1.50
C LEU A 34 -3.53 0.30 2.69
N VAL A 35 -3.10 -0.15 3.87
CA VAL A 35 -3.15 0.67 5.09
C VAL A 35 -2.22 1.88 4.95
N GLY A 36 -1.01 1.66 4.46
CA GLY A 36 -0.04 2.72 4.20
C GLY A 36 -0.55 3.76 3.20
N SER A 37 -1.17 3.32 2.10
CA SER A 37 -1.75 4.20 1.09
C SER A 37 -2.89 5.05 1.64
N GLY A 38 -3.74 4.49 2.51
CA GLY A 38 -4.76 5.25 3.22
C GLY A 38 -4.18 6.30 4.16
N VAL A 39 -3.14 5.95 4.93
CA VAL A 39 -2.44 6.93 5.78
C VAL A 39 -1.78 8.01 4.94
N ALA A 40 -1.15 7.66 3.83
CA ALA A 40 -0.55 8.63 2.92
C ALA A 40 -1.60 9.59 2.38
N GLY A 41 -2.78 9.10 1.99
CA GLY A 41 -3.89 9.94 1.55
C GLY A 41 -4.41 10.88 2.63
N TYR A 42 -4.56 10.37 3.86
CA TYR A 42 -4.95 11.18 5.01
C TYR A 42 -3.92 12.27 5.31
N VAL A 43 -2.63 11.92 5.43
CA VAL A 43 -1.55 12.88 5.72
C VAL A 43 -1.35 13.85 4.56
N ALA A 44 -1.66 13.42 3.35
CA ALA A 44 -1.56 14.22 2.15
C ALA A 44 -2.48 15.45 2.24
N SER A 45 -3.78 15.27 2.03
CA SER A 45 -4.64 16.41 1.72
C SER A 45 -6.09 16.13 2.07
N GLU A 46 -6.86 17.21 2.15
CA GLU A 46 -8.32 17.19 2.11
C GLU A 46 -8.85 17.00 0.68
N GLU A 47 -8.00 17.09 -0.35
CA GLU A 47 -8.39 16.81 -1.73
C GLU A 47 -8.29 15.33 -2.06
N VAL A 48 -9.40 14.72 -2.51
CA VAL A 48 -9.50 13.27 -2.78
C VAL A 48 -8.55 12.80 -3.89
N THR A 49 -8.39 13.61 -4.94
CA THR A 49 -7.48 13.35 -6.07
C THR A 49 -6.02 13.34 -5.60
N ASP A 50 -5.66 14.25 -4.70
CA ASP A 50 -4.32 14.31 -4.13
C ASP A 50 -4.08 13.13 -3.17
N GLY A 51 -5.09 12.72 -2.41
CA GLY A 51 -5.06 11.49 -1.62
C GLY A 51 -4.84 10.23 -2.45
N ALA A 52 -5.59 10.10 -3.54
CA ALA A 52 -5.45 9.03 -4.52
C ALA A 52 -4.02 8.96 -5.10
N TRP A 53 -3.47 10.12 -5.46
CA TRP A 53 -2.10 10.23 -5.97
C TRP A 53 -1.05 9.79 -4.95
N HIS A 54 -1.17 10.24 -3.70
CA HIS A 54 -0.23 9.88 -2.63
C HIS A 54 -0.38 8.42 -2.19
N GLY A 55 -1.59 7.85 -2.23
CA GLY A 55 -1.82 6.42 -2.06
C GLY A 55 -1.10 5.60 -3.14
N LEU A 56 -1.22 5.99 -4.41
CA LEU A 56 -0.50 5.34 -5.51
C LEU A 56 1.03 5.42 -5.33
N LEU A 57 1.57 6.61 -5.03
CA LEU A 57 3.00 6.79 -4.81
C LEU A 57 3.53 5.93 -3.65
N THR A 58 2.74 5.81 -2.59
CA THR A 58 3.08 4.96 -1.44
C THR A 58 3.09 3.49 -1.83
N ALA A 59 2.10 3.03 -2.59
CA ALA A 59 2.05 1.66 -3.07
C ALA A 59 3.20 1.32 -4.02
N LEU A 60 3.57 2.24 -4.92
CA LEU A 60 4.73 2.06 -5.79
C LEU A 60 6.02 1.98 -4.99
N SER A 61 6.20 2.88 -4.01
CA SER A 61 7.34 2.86 -3.10
C SER A 61 7.40 1.58 -2.28
N TRP A 62 6.24 1.11 -1.81
CA TRP A 62 6.12 -0.14 -1.09
C TRP A 62 6.45 -1.34 -1.97
N GLY A 63 5.99 -1.38 -3.22
CA GLY A 63 6.31 -2.43 -4.18
C GLY A 63 7.80 -2.57 -4.43
N ILE A 64 8.54 -1.45 -4.49
CA ILE A 64 10.02 -1.45 -4.62
C ILE A 64 10.69 -2.20 -3.45
N VAL A 65 10.14 -2.09 -2.24
CA VAL A 65 10.67 -2.75 -1.04
C VAL A 65 10.16 -4.20 -0.95
N LEU A 66 8.87 -4.40 -1.18
CA LEU A 66 8.19 -5.67 -0.99
C LEU A 66 8.65 -6.73 -2.00
N ILE A 67 8.89 -6.36 -3.26
CA ILE A 67 9.28 -7.33 -4.30
C ILE A 67 10.62 -8.01 -3.94
N PRO A 68 11.72 -7.29 -3.67
CA PRO A 68 12.99 -7.91 -3.27
C PRO A 68 12.86 -8.75 -1.98
N VAL A 69 12.13 -8.24 -0.98
CA VAL A 69 11.89 -8.97 0.27
C VAL A 69 11.13 -10.27 -0.01
N GLY A 70 10.09 -10.21 -0.83
CA GLY A 70 9.30 -11.37 -1.24
C GLY A 70 10.11 -12.41 -2.00
N VAL A 71 11.00 -11.99 -2.90
CA VAL A 71 11.95 -12.90 -3.57
C VAL A 71 12.85 -13.58 -2.55
N LEU A 72 13.49 -12.83 -1.66
CA LEU A 72 14.40 -13.38 -0.63
C LEU A 72 13.68 -14.38 0.29
N VAL A 73 12.47 -14.02 0.72
CA VAL A 73 11.60 -14.85 1.54
C VAL A 73 11.22 -16.14 0.84
N THR A 74 10.83 -16.07 -0.44
CA THR A 74 10.48 -17.24 -1.24
C THR A 74 11.67 -18.19 -1.39
N LEU A 75 12.87 -17.64 -1.67
CA LEU A 75 14.11 -18.41 -1.82
C LEU A 75 14.56 -19.09 -0.53
N THR A 76 14.29 -18.48 0.63
CA THR A 76 14.81 -18.96 1.93
C THR A 76 13.81 -19.84 2.69
N ARG A 77 12.51 -19.66 2.50
CA ARG A 77 11.47 -20.32 3.30
C ARG A 77 10.44 -21.10 2.49
N SER A 78 10.57 -21.16 1.16
CA SER A 78 9.58 -21.77 0.26
C SER A 78 8.16 -21.28 0.53
N SER A 79 8.01 -20.06 1.04
CA SER A 79 6.71 -19.45 1.29
C SER A 79 6.07 -19.07 -0.04
N GLY A 80 4.78 -19.33 -0.17
CA GLY A 80 4.01 -19.02 -1.38
C GLY A 80 3.88 -17.52 -1.66
N LEU A 81 3.10 -17.22 -2.69
CA LEU A 81 2.83 -15.86 -3.15
C LEU A 81 2.13 -15.01 -2.08
N PRO A 82 2.34 -13.69 -2.08
CA PRO A 82 1.71 -12.82 -1.10
C PRO A 82 0.19 -12.79 -1.28
N PHE A 83 -0.54 -12.74 -0.18
CA PHE A 83 -1.99 -12.58 -0.19
C PHE A 83 -2.40 -11.24 -0.84
N PRO A 84 -3.43 -11.18 -1.72
CA PRO A 84 -4.30 -12.26 -2.18
C PRO A 84 -3.90 -12.86 -3.54
N LEU A 85 -2.68 -12.66 -4.03
CA LEU A 85 -2.28 -13.11 -5.38
C LEU A 85 -2.43 -14.63 -5.56
N GLU A 86 -2.26 -15.39 -4.48
CA GLU A 86 -2.50 -16.84 -4.44
C GLU A 86 -3.92 -17.23 -4.87
N PHE A 87 -4.91 -16.37 -4.64
CA PHE A 87 -6.31 -16.62 -5.04
C PHE A 87 -6.60 -16.17 -6.47
N VAL A 88 -5.80 -15.28 -7.04
CA VAL A 88 -6.10 -14.68 -8.35
C VAL A 88 -5.42 -15.46 -9.47
N LEU A 89 -4.19 -15.92 -9.27
CA LEU A 89 -3.45 -16.65 -10.30
C LEU A 89 -4.16 -17.88 -10.89
N PRO A 90 -4.91 -18.69 -10.11
CA PRO A 90 -5.63 -19.84 -10.68
C PRO A 90 -6.66 -19.46 -11.77
N TYR A 91 -7.10 -18.21 -11.82
CA TYR A 91 -8.07 -17.71 -12.80
C TYR A 91 -7.41 -17.08 -14.03
N THR A 92 -6.10 -16.88 -14.03
CA THR A 92 -5.35 -16.29 -15.14
C THR A 92 -4.80 -17.36 -16.07
N ARG A 93 -4.90 -17.17 -17.38
CA ARG A 93 -4.53 -18.19 -18.38
C ARG A 93 -3.29 -17.81 -19.19
N THR A 94 -3.07 -16.52 -19.39
CA THR A 94 -1.92 -16.01 -20.14
C THR A 94 -1.00 -15.16 -19.25
N PRO A 95 0.30 -15.04 -19.59
CA PRO A 95 1.19 -14.10 -18.91
C PRO A 95 0.70 -12.65 -18.92
N GLY A 96 -0.02 -12.25 -19.98
CA GLY A 96 -0.66 -10.94 -20.08
C GLY A 96 -1.77 -10.75 -19.06
N ASP A 97 -2.61 -11.77 -18.86
CA ASP A 97 -3.68 -11.76 -17.85
C ASP A 97 -3.10 -11.65 -16.43
N VAL A 98 -2.04 -12.43 -16.15
CA VAL A 98 -1.33 -12.39 -14.86
C VAL A 98 -0.81 -10.97 -14.58
N THR A 99 -0.10 -10.40 -15.55
CA THR A 99 0.51 -9.07 -15.39
C THR A 99 -0.56 -8.00 -15.18
N THR A 100 -1.63 -8.05 -15.98
CA THR A 100 -2.74 -7.10 -15.87
C THR A 100 -3.46 -7.22 -14.52
N ALA A 101 -3.77 -8.44 -14.09
CA ALA A 101 -4.41 -8.70 -12.81
C ALA A 101 -3.57 -8.20 -11.64
N VAL A 102 -2.26 -8.49 -11.63
CA VAL A 102 -1.33 -8.02 -10.59
C VAL A 102 -1.27 -6.49 -10.57
N LEU A 103 -1.11 -5.85 -11.74
CA LEU A 103 -1.06 -4.39 -11.81
C LEU A 103 -2.36 -3.76 -11.29
N LEU A 104 -3.53 -4.28 -11.69
CA LEU A 104 -4.82 -3.75 -11.22
C LEU A 104 -5.03 -3.97 -9.73
N LEU A 105 -4.69 -5.15 -9.20
CA LEU A 105 -4.82 -5.48 -7.78
C LEU A 105 -3.89 -4.67 -6.90
N VAL A 106 -2.71 -4.30 -7.40
CA VAL A 106 -1.76 -3.49 -6.65
C VAL A 106 -2.04 -2.00 -6.82
N THR A 107 -2.58 -1.54 -7.94
CA THR A 107 -2.78 -0.09 -8.16
C THR A 107 -4.13 0.42 -7.69
N LEU A 108 -5.24 -0.18 -8.16
CA LEU A 108 -6.59 0.35 -7.90
C LEU A 108 -6.94 0.37 -6.40
N PRO A 109 -6.73 -0.70 -5.62
CA PRO A 109 -7.02 -0.67 -4.19
C PRO A 109 -6.20 0.39 -3.44
N ASN A 110 -4.96 0.66 -3.86
CA ASN A 110 -4.10 1.66 -3.23
C ASN A 110 -4.51 3.10 -3.58
N VAL A 111 -4.94 3.34 -4.82
CA VAL A 111 -5.56 4.60 -5.23
C VAL A 111 -6.84 4.86 -4.44
N LEU A 112 -7.71 3.84 -4.31
CA LEU A 112 -8.97 3.95 -3.58
C LEU A 112 -8.74 4.19 -2.09
N THR A 113 -7.80 3.48 -1.46
CA THR A 113 -7.47 3.69 -0.04
C THR A 113 -6.87 5.06 0.19
N GLY A 114 -6.01 5.56 -0.70
CA GLY A 114 -5.52 6.94 -0.66
C GLY A 114 -6.65 7.98 -0.74
N ALA A 115 -7.58 7.81 -1.68
CA ALA A 115 -8.76 8.66 -1.78
C ALA A 115 -9.62 8.63 -0.50
N LEU A 116 -9.84 7.43 0.07
CA LEU A 116 -10.57 7.27 1.33
C LEU A 116 -9.84 7.94 2.50
N GLY A 117 -8.51 7.89 2.54
CA GLY A 117 -7.71 8.59 3.53
C GLY A 117 -7.98 10.10 3.53
N SER A 118 -8.00 10.73 2.36
CA SER A 118 -8.36 12.14 2.23
C SER A 118 -9.80 12.44 2.63
N LEU A 119 -10.75 11.56 2.27
CA LEU A 119 -12.15 11.70 2.72
C LEU A 119 -12.29 11.64 4.25
N VAL A 120 -11.49 10.79 4.90
CA VAL A 120 -11.43 10.74 6.38
C VAL A 120 -10.87 12.05 6.93
N ARG A 121 -9.86 12.66 6.28
CA ARG A 121 -9.34 13.97 6.69
C ARG A 121 -10.37 15.10 6.53
N ILE A 122 -11.14 15.12 5.45
CA ILE A 122 -12.23 16.09 5.27
C ILE A 122 -13.26 15.99 6.39
N SER A 123 -13.64 14.77 6.76
CA SER A 123 -14.72 14.53 7.73
C SER A 123 -14.30 14.73 9.19
N HIS A 124 -13.05 14.42 9.54
CA HIS A 124 -12.58 14.45 10.93
C HIS A 124 -11.56 15.57 11.22
N GLY A 125 -11.15 16.31 10.19
CA GLY A 125 -10.10 17.32 10.28
C GLY A 125 -8.70 16.72 10.45
N ARG A 126 -7.73 17.61 10.65
CA ARG A 126 -6.33 17.25 10.92
C ARG A 126 -6.19 16.59 12.29
N ALA A 127 -5.50 15.45 12.35
CA ALA A 127 -5.20 14.79 13.61
C ALA A 127 -4.20 15.59 14.46
N ALA A 128 -4.34 15.52 15.78
CA ALA A 128 -3.50 16.24 16.74
C ALA A 128 -2.01 15.84 16.70
N TRP A 129 -1.69 14.64 16.22
CA TRP A 129 -0.30 14.17 16.09
C TRP A 129 0.39 14.70 14.83
N MET A 130 -0.35 15.26 13.87
CA MET A 130 0.25 15.79 12.65
C MET A 130 0.99 17.11 12.94
N PRO A 131 2.26 17.24 12.54
CA PRO A 131 3.01 18.48 12.60
C PRO A 131 2.29 19.65 11.89
N GLU A 132 2.50 20.87 12.39
CA GLU A 132 1.85 22.07 11.84
C GLU A 132 2.29 22.40 10.42
N ASP A 133 3.53 22.05 10.07
CA ASP A 133 4.13 22.24 8.76
C ASP A 133 3.61 21.25 7.69
N TRP A 134 2.79 20.28 8.08
CA TRP A 134 2.18 19.29 7.16
C TRP A 134 0.71 19.60 6.83
N ALA A 135 0.20 20.72 7.33
CA ALA A 135 -1.17 21.17 7.08
C ALA A 135 -1.36 21.67 5.64
#